data_AF-A0A8R2LY70-F1
#
_entry.id   AF-A0A8R2LY70-F1
#
_cell.length_a   1.000
_cell.length_b   1.000
_cell.length_c   1.000
_cell.angle_alpha   90.00
_cell.angle_beta   90.00
_cell.angle_gamma   90.00
#
_symmetry.space_group_name_H-M   'P 1'
#
loop_
_entity.id
_entity.type
_entity.pdbx_description
1 polymer ?
#
loop_
_entity_poly.entity_id
_entity_poly.type
_entity_poly.pdbx_seq_one_letter_code
_entity_poly.pdbx_strand_id
1 'polypeptide(L)'
;MGMHILNEGDEPTFRTIRGDKTLKSHIDVTVSTENMMDKIHSWSVDDFIGSDHGTIIFEVDLQKKVGQKCIRTTRKFNTKKADWDKFTTKLAELQIKFTINEDKVRKINNKSELEEIAKKYNDIIVEAAEETIPKLKRTELLTLPWWTGELEALKKKVTTMRRRIRCAAPVRRGYVIAEYLKEKQNYEEQAQKAKINSWKDFCGKQDRESLWEGIYRVIGRTKKRPEDIPLMVSGRQLGPEESARYLTDTFYPRTPRRKILPNTEISGEG
;
A
#
# COMPACT_ATOMS: atom_id res chain seq x y z
N MET A 1 29.07 1.76 -5.91
CA MET A 1 27.65 2.17 -5.77
C MET A 1 27.34 2.20 -4.29
N GLY A 2 27.26 3.39 -3.69
CA GLY A 2 26.93 3.55 -2.27
C GLY A 2 25.42 3.40 -2.05
N MET A 3 25.03 2.65 -1.01
CA MET A 3 23.67 2.66 -0.49
C MET A 3 23.65 3.57 0.74
N HIS A 4 22.61 4.39 0.85
CA HIS A 4 22.40 5.33 1.94
C HIS A 4 21.17 4.93 2.76
N ILE A 5 21.28 5.01 4.08
CA ILE A 5 20.19 4.72 5.00
C ILE A 5 19.26 5.94 5.05
N LEU A 6 17.96 5.68 4.93
CA LEU A 6 16.90 6.69 4.94
C LEU A 6 16.05 6.68 6.22
N ASN A 7 16.34 5.78 7.17
CA ASN A 7 15.64 5.76 8.44
C ASN A 7 15.88 7.08 9.20
N GLU A 8 14.79 7.72 9.62
CA GLU A 8 14.84 8.99 10.34
C GLU A 8 14.01 8.94 11.63
N GLY A 9 14.55 9.53 12.71
CA GLY A 9 13.88 9.59 14.01
C GLY A 9 14.00 8.32 14.84
N ASP A 10 13.41 8.36 16.04
CA ASP A 10 13.60 7.36 17.09
C ASP A 10 12.42 6.40 17.26
N GLU A 11 11.41 6.49 16.40
CA GLU A 11 10.23 5.63 16.50
C GLU A 11 10.61 4.17 16.18
N PRO A 12 10.39 3.21 17.09
CA PRO A 12 10.80 1.82 16.88
C PRO A 12 9.93 1.16 15.81
N THR A 13 10.60 0.46 14.88
CA THR A 13 9.98 -0.29 13.78
C THR A 13 9.39 -1.63 14.24
N PHE A 14 9.78 -2.11 15.41
CA PHE A 14 9.21 -3.30 16.03
C PHE A 14 8.81 -3.01 17.47
N ARG A 15 7.60 -3.42 17.84
CA ARG A 15 6.98 -3.23 19.15
C ARG A 15 6.21 -4.47 19.53
N THR A 16 6.59 -5.08 20.64
CA THR A 16 5.85 -6.21 21.21
C THR A 16 5.65 -6.00 22.70
N ILE A 17 4.61 -6.60 23.26
CA ILE A 17 4.34 -6.57 24.69
C ILE A 17 4.58 -7.98 25.22
N ARG A 18 5.56 -8.14 26.11
CA ARG A 18 5.82 -9.39 26.82
C ARG A 18 5.68 -9.15 28.32
N GLY A 19 4.67 -9.77 28.93
CA GLY A 19 4.25 -9.43 30.29
C GLY A 19 3.82 -7.97 30.40
N ASP A 20 4.24 -7.29 31.47
CA ASP A 20 3.91 -5.87 31.72
C ASP A 20 4.88 -4.88 31.05
N LYS A 21 5.82 -5.39 30.22
CA LYS A 21 6.86 -4.57 29.60
C LYS A 21 6.63 -4.45 28.09
N THR A 22 6.72 -3.21 27.60
CA THR A 22 6.77 -2.92 26.16
C THR A 22 8.22 -3.07 25.68
N LEU A 23 8.48 -4.04 24.80
CA LEU A 23 9.76 -4.23 24.12
C LEU A 23 9.73 -3.49 22.77
N LYS A 24 10.84 -2.86 22.42
CA LYS A 24 10.98 -1.98 21.25
C LYS A 24 12.33 -2.24 20.59
N SER A 25 12.37 -2.30 19.27
CA SER A 25 13.62 -2.37 18.50
C SER A 25 13.48 -1.71 17.12
N HIS A 26 14.62 -1.40 16.50
CA HIS A 26 14.74 -0.79 15.17
C HIS A 26 15.44 -1.81 14.26
N ILE A 27 14.66 -2.74 13.71
CA ILE A 27 15.18 -3.87 12.93
C ILE A 27 14.89 -3.74 11.43
N ASP A 28 14.01 -2.81 11.06
CA ASP A 28 13.59 -2.60 9.67
C ASP A 28 14.34 -1.37 9.11
N VAL A 29 15.14 -1.58 8.06
CA VAL A 29 15.98 -0.54 7.45
C VAL A 29 15.48 -0.22 6.04
N THR A 30 15.38 1.07 5.73
CA THR A 30 15.13 1.61 4.39
C THR A 30 16.44 2.14 3.83
N VAL A 31 16.85 1.64 2.67
CA VAL A 31 18.07 2.07 1.97
C VAL A 31 17.76 2.53 0.56
N SER A 32 18.55 3.47 0.05
CA SER A 32 18.41 4.03 -1.29
C SER A 32 19.76 4.28 -1.95
N THR A 33 19.75 4.41 -3.28
CA THR A 33 20.91 4.84 -4.05
C THR A 33 21.02 6.36 -4.03
N GLU A 34 22.22 6.89 -4.24
CA GLU A 34 22.50 8.34 -4.22
C GLU A 34 21.54 9.13 -5.12
N ASN A 35 21.26 8.63 -6.33
CA ASN A 35 20.34 9.25 -7.30
C ASN A 35 18.87 9.35 -6.85
N MET A 36 18.51 8.65 -5.77
CA MET A 36 17.15 8.56 -5.25
C MET A 36 16.99 9.23 -3.89
N MET A 37 18.09 9.68 -3.27
CA MET A 37 18.07 10.33 -1.97
C MET A 37 17.24 11.62 -1.97
N ASP A 38 17.49 12.50 -2.93
CA ASP A 38 16.81 13.80 -3.04
C ASP A 38 15.32 13.70 -3.40
N LYS A 39 14.86 12.50 -3.77
CA LYS A 39 13.46 12.26 -4.15
C LYS A 39 12.67 11.57 -3.05
N ILE A 40 13.29 11.05 -2.01
CA ILE A 40 12.58 10.35 -0.94
C ILE A 40 12.50 11.27 0.27
N HIS A 41 11.30 11.54 0.76
CA HIS A 41 11.08 12.41 1.91
C HIS A 41 9.93 11.90 2.78
N SER A 42 9.66 12.60 3.89
CA SER A 42 8.57 12.27 4.82
C SER A 42 8.67 10.85 5.41
N TRP A 43 9.89 10.35 5.65
CA TRP A 43 10.06 9.02 6.24
C TRP A 43 9.51 8.99 7.67
N SER A 44 8.68 7.99 7.96
CA SER A 44 8.07 7.82 9.28
C SER A 44 7.65 6.38 9.52
N VAL A 45 7.39 6.05 10.79
CA VAL A 45 6.88 4.74 11.21
C VAL A 45 5.49 4.92 11.80
N ASP A 46 4.48 4.29 11.20
CA ASP A 46 3.11 4.24 11.72
C ASP A 46 2.83 2.94 12.49
N ASP A 47 1.99 3.03 13.52
CA ASP A 47 1.63 1.91 14.38
C ASP A 47 0.50 1.09 13.75
N PHE A 48 0.84 -0.04 13.12
CA PHE A 48 -0.14 -1.00 12.65
C PHE A 48 -0.53 -2.00 13.77
N ILE A 49 -1.83 -2.30 13.87
CA ILE A 49 -2.41 -3.02 15.03
C ILE A 49 -2.40 -4.53 14.87
N GLY A 50 -2.26 -5.03 13.63
CA GLY A 50 -2.23 -6.46 13.33
C GLY A 50 -0.83 -7.05 13.18
N SER A 51 0.22 -6.29 13.49
CA SER A 51 1.61 -6.73 13.43
C SER A 51 2.38 -6.15 14.61
N ASP A 52 3.39 -6.89 15.04
CA ASP A 52 4.41 -6.39 15.96
C ASP A 52 5.41 -5.46 15.23
N HIS A 53 5.41 -5.46 13.89
CA HIS A 53 6.12 -4.48 13.08
C HIS A 53 5.26 -3.23 12.81
N GLY A 54 5.88 -2.07 12.92
CA GLY A 54 5.37 -0.77 12.47
C GLY A 54 5.48 -0.64 10.95
N THR A 55 4.52 0.06 10.35
CA THR A 55 4.52 0.32 8.92
C THR A 55 5.45 1.49 8.62
N ILE A 56 6.50 1.25 7.84
CA ILE A 56 7.34 2.34 7.32
C ILE A 56 6.59 3.03 6.18
N ILE A 57 6.51 4.35 6.23
CA ILE A 57 5.86 5.22 5.25
C ILE A 57 6.89 6.27 4.82
N PHE A 58 7.06 6.45 3.52
CA PHE A 58 7.82 7.55 2.92
C PHE A 58 7.19 7.94 1.60
N GLU A 59 7.44 9.16 1.17
CA GLU A 59 6.96 9.72 -0.08
C GLU A 59 8.12 9.76 -1.09
N VAL A 60 7.81 9.55 -2.36
CA VAL A 60 8.79 9.60 -3.45
C VAL A 60 8.36 10.66 -4.45
N ASP A 61 9.11 11.76 -4.50
CA ASP A 61 8.89 12.88 -5.39
C ASP A 61 9.44 12.56 -6.79
N LEU A 62 8.58 11.92 -7.58
CA LEU A 62 8.81 11.75 -9.00
C LEU A 62 8.42 13.08 -9.67
N GLN A 63 9.41 13.87 -10.11
CA GLN A 63 9.20 15.17 -10.76
C GLN A 63 7.92 15.17 -11.62
N LYS A 64 7.00 16.04 -11.20
CA LYS A 64 5.57 16.11 -11.54
C LYS A 64 5.22 15.82 -13.00
N LYS A 65 4.28 14.89 -13.18
CA LYS A 65 2.97 15.30 -13.72
C LYS A 65 2.05 15.52 -12.52
N VAL A 66 1.55 16.75 -12.37
CA VAL A 66 0.53 17.08 -11.38
C VAL A 66 -0.69 16.20 -11.62
N GLY A 67 -0.80 15.12 -10.85
CA GLY A 67 -1.99 14.29 -10.79
C GLY A 67 -2.96 14.92 -9.80
N GLN A 68 -3.73 15.90 -10.26
CA GLN A 68 -5.03 16.24 -9.67
C GLN A 68 -5.76 14.93 -9.29
N LYS A 69 -6.34 14.85 -8.07
CA LYS A 69 -7.11 13.68 -7.53
C LYS A 69 -7.43 12.67 -8.63
N CYS A 70 -6.55 11.68 -8.80
CA CYS A 70 -6.68 10.79 -9.94
C CYS A 70 -7.85 9.86 -9.67
N ILE A 71 -9.03 10.22 -10.18
CA ILE A 71 -9.98 9.23 -10.68
C ILE A 71 -9.11 8.38 -11.61
N ARG A 72 -8.79 7.14 -11.20
CA ARG A 72 -7.70 6.32 -11.78
C ARG A 72 -7.78 6.15 -13.31
N THR A 73 -8.88 6.58 -13.93
CA THR A 73 -8.97 6.91 -15.35
C THR A 73 -9.95 8.07 -15.57
N THR A 74 -9.63 9.05 -16.42
CA THR A 74 -10.64 9.96 -17.02
C THR A 74 -11.54 9.25 -18.04
N ARG A 75 -11.21 8.00 -18.38
CA ARG A 75 -11.93 7.17 -19.36
C ARG A 75 -13.32 6.80 -18.82
N LYS A 76 -14.34 7.53 -19.27
CA LYS A 76 -15.75 7.22 -19.03
C LYS A 76 -16.24 6.05 -19.89
N PHE A 77 -15.67 5.89 -21.08
CA PHE A 77 -16.14 4.97 -22.12
C PHE A 77 -15.17 3.83 -22.38
N ASN A 78 -15.71 2.64 -22.64
CA ASN A 78 -14.95 1.44 -22.93
C ASN A 78 -14.65 1.37 -24.41
N THR A 79 -13.63 2.10 -24.85
CA THR A 79 -13.23 2.19 -26.26
C THR A 79 -12.80 0.84 -26.86
N LYS A 80 -12.47 -0.17 -26.04
CA LYS A 80 -12.17 -1.53 -26.54
C LYS A 80 -13.41 -2.30 -27.00
N LYS A 81 -14.60 -1.91 -26.53
CA LYS A 81 -15.89 -2.51 -26.92
C LYS A 81 -16.74 -1.51 -27.72
N ALA A 82 -16.13 -0.42 -28.19
CA ALA A 82 -16.83 0.56 -29.00
C ALA A 82 -17.13 -0.04 -30.37
N ASP A 83 -18.39 0.14 -30.80
CA ASP A 83 -18.80 -0.08 -32.18
C ASP A 83 -18.56 1.24 -32.94
N TRP A 84 -17.41 1.33 -33.60
CA TRP A 84 -16.98 2.56 -34.26
C TRP A 84 -17.84 2.90 -35.49
N ASP A 85 -18.47 1.92 -36.13
CA ASP A 85 -19.36 2.13 -37.27
C ASP A 85 -20.66 2.81 -36.82
N LYS A 86 -21.23 2.38 -35.69
CA LYS A 86 -22.36 3.09 -35.08
C LYS A 86 -21.99 4.49 -34.59
N PHE A 87 -20.81 4.63 -33.98
CA PHE A 87 -20.33 5.95 -33.53
C PHE A 87 -20.18 6.92 -34.70
N THR A 88 -19.56 6.50 -35.82
CA THR A 88 -19.36 7.36 -37.01
C THR A 88 -20.69 7.75 -37.66
N THR A 89 -21.64 6.82 -37.75
CA THR A 89 -22.98 7.09 -38.30
C THR A 89 -23.72 8.11 -37.43
N LYS A 90 -23.72 7.91 -36.11
CA LYS A 90 -24.34 8.85 -35.15
C LYS A 90 -23.67 10.21 -35.15
N LEU A 91 -22.34 10.25 -35.26
CA LEU A 91 -21.58 11.49 -35.35
C LEU A 91 -21.94 12.28 -36.60
N ALA A 92 -22.08 11.61 -37.75
CA ALA A 92 -22.51 12.25 -39.00
C ALA A 92 -23.95 12.81 -38.90
N GLU A 93 -24.88 12.05 -38.31
CA GLU A 93 -26.25 12.53 -38.04
C GLU A 93 -26.25 13.80 -37.17
N LEU A 94 -25.47 13.80 -36.08
CA LEU A 94 -25.38 14.95 -35.16
C LEU A 94 -24.67 16.14 -35.81
N GLN A 95 -23.63 15.92 -36.63
CA GLN A 95 -22.97 17.00 -37.37
C GLN A 95 -23.93 17.72 -38.33
N ILE A 96 -24.79 16.96 -39.03
CA ILE A 96 -25.83 17.53 -39.89
C ILE A 96 -26.87 18.29 -39.05
N LYS A 97 -27.35 17.69 -37.96
CA LYS A 97 -28.34 18.29 -37.04
C LYS A 97 -27.86 19.61 -36.45
N PHE A 98 -26.58 19.70 -36.06
CA PHE A 98 -25.98 20.90 -35.48
C PHE A 98 -25.36 21.85 -36.52
N THR A 99 -25.46 21.51 -37.82
CA THR A 99 -25.04 22.34 -38.95
C THR A 99 -23.59 22.84 -38.81
N ILE A 100 -22.69 21.95 -38.42
CA ILE A 100 -21.25 22.22 -38.38
C ILE A 100 -20.70 21.93 -39.78
N ASN A 101 -20.61 22.97 -40.61
CA ASN A 101 -20.04 22.88 -41.95
C ASN A 101 -18.66 23.52 -41.96
N GLU A 102 -17.76 23.03 -42.82
CA GLU A 102 -16.43 23.65 -43.04
C GLU A 102 -16.55 25.15 -43.38
N ASP A 103 -17.57 25.54 -44.13
CA ASP A 103 -17.80 26.94 -44.52
C ASP A 103 -18.10 27.86 -43.33
N LYS A 104 -18.72 27.34 -42.26
CA LYS A 104 -18.93 28.12 -41.03
C LYS A 104 -17.64 28.26 -40.26
N VAL A 105 -16.80 27.23 -40.24
CA VAL A 105 -15.48 27.27 -39.59
C VAL A 105 -14.54 28.24 -40.29
N ARG A 106 -14.57 28.28 -41.62
CA ARG A 106 -13.74 29.21 -42.43
C ARG A 106 -14.15 30.68 -42.32
N LYS A 107 -15.38 30.97 -41.90
CA LYS A 107 -15.91 32.34 -41.74
C LYS A 107 -15.73 32.92 -40.32
N ILE A 108 -15.14 32.16 -39.40
CA ILE A 108 -14.91 32.62 -38.02
C ILE A 108 -13.81 33.67 -38.01
N ASN A 109 -14.17 34.89 -37.59
CA ASN A 109 -13.22 35.99 -37.43
C ASN A 109 -13.08 36.44 -35.97
N ASN A 110 -13.84 35.85 -35.05
CA ASN A 110 -13.88 36.22 -33.63
C ASN A 110 -13.48 35.04 -32.73
N LYS A 111 -12.68 35.32 -31.71
CA LYS A 111 -12.26 34.33 -30.70
C LYS A 111 -13.46 33.70 -29.97
N SER A 112 -14.49 34.50 -29.67
CA SER A 112 -15.69 34.00 -28.97
C SER A 112 -16.48 32.97 -29.80
N GLU A 113 -16.56 33.19 -31.12
CA GLU A 113 -17.26 32.29 -32.05
C GLU A 113 -16.48 30.97 -32.22
N LEU A 114 -15.15 31.04 -32.22
CA LEU A 114 -14.29 29.86 -32.24
C LEU A 114 -14.50 28.99 -31.00
N GLU A 115 -14.52 29.59 -29.81
CA GLU A 115 -14.75 28.88 -28.54
C GLU A 115 -16.15 28.24 -28.51
N GLU A 116 -17.18 28.93 -29.03
CA GLU A 116 -18.54 28.39 -29.11
C GLU A 116 -18.63 27.18 -30.03
N ILE A 117 -17.99 27.23 -31.20
CA ILE A 117 -17.96 26.11 -32.16
C ILE A 117 -17.14 24.94 -31.60
N ALA A 118 -16.00 25.21 -30.98
CA ALA A 118 -15.21 24.17 -30.32
C ALA A 118 -15.98 23.48 -29.19
N LYS A 119 -16.77 24.24 -28.42
CA LYS A 119 -17.65 23.70 -27.40
C LYS A 119 -18.74 22.81 -28.01
N LYS A 120 -19.45 23.30 -29.03
CA LYS A 120 -20.48 22.51 -29.75
C LYS A 120 -19.93 21.22 -30.35
N TYR A 121 -18.71 21.28 -30.90
CA TYR A 121 -18.05 20.10 -31.45
C TYR A 121 -17.73 19.06 -30.37
N ASN A 122 -17.22 19.51 -29.22
CA ASN A 122 -17.01 18.64 -28.07
C ASN A 122 -18.32 18.04 -27.55
N ASP A 123 -19.39 18.84 -27.46
CA ASP A 123 -20.69 18.38 -26.99
C ASP A 123 -21.26 17.28 -27.91
N ILE A 124 -21.13 17.42 -29.23
CA ILE A 124 -21.52 16.41 -30.21
C ILE A 124 -20.73 15.11 -30.06
N ILE A 125 -19.41 15.20 -29.87
CA ILE A 125 -18.57 14.02 -29.64
C ILE A 125 -19.00 13.30 -28.36
N VAL A 126 -19.30 14.06 -27.31
CA VAL A 126 -19.76 13.50 -26.03
C VAL A 126 -21.13 12.83 -26.18
N GLU A 127 -22.09 13.47 -26.85
CA GLU A 127 -23.43 12.92 -27.12
C GLU A 127 -23.35 11.63 -27.94
N ALA A 128 -22.58 11.63 -29.04
CA ALA A 128 -22.34 10.44 -29.86
C ALA A 128 -21.70 9.30 -29.04
N ALA A 129 -20.72 9.62 -28.19
CA ALA A 129 -20.04 8.64 -27.35
C ALA A 129 -20.95 8.08 -26.25
N GLU A 130 -21.86 8.88 -25.68
CA GLU A 130 -22.81 8.44 -24.66
C GLU A 130 -23.85 7.45 -25.19
N GLU A 131 -24.29 7.62 -26.43
CA GLU A 131 -25.29 6.74 -27.05
C GLU A 131 -24.68 5.44 -27.59
N THR A 132 -23.45 5.49 -28.10
CA THR A 132 -22.89 4.37 -28.89
C THR A 132 -21.80 3.59 -28.16
N ILE A 133 -21.09 4.19 -27.19
CA ILE A 133 -19.97 3.54 -26.52
C ILE A 133 -20.38 3.09 -25.10
N PRO A 134 -20.23 1.79 -24.77
CA PRO A 134 -20.51 1.31 -23.43
C PRO A 134 -19.66 2.03 -22.38
N LYS A 135 -20.29 2.48 -21.27
CA LYS A 135 -19.58 3.10 -20.15
C LYS A 135 -18.69 2.07 -19.43
N LEU A 136 -17.54 2.49 -18.91
CA LEU A 136 -16.74 1.63 -18.02
C LEU A 136 -17.59 1.32 -16.78
N LYS A 137 -17.81 0.03 -16.52
CA LYS A 137 -18.27 -0.39 -15.20
C LYS A 137 -17.15 -0.06 -14.23
N ARG A 138 -17.39 0.91 -13.34
CA ARG A 138 -16.52 1.12 -12.18
C ARG A 138 -16.62 -0.17 -11.38
N THR A 139 -15.54 -0.94 -11.33
CA THR A 139 -15.40 -1.93 -10.28
C THR A 139 -15.30 -1.12 -9.01
N GLU A 140 -16.39 -1.07 -8.24
CA GLU A 140 -16.31 -0.69 -6.85
C GLU A 140 -15.16 -1.51 -6.26
N LEU A 141 -14.25 -0.83 -5.58
CA LEU A 141 -13.18 -1.51 -4.87
C LEU A 141 -13.85 -2.58 -4.04
N LEU A 142 -13.54 -3.84 -4.32
CA LEU A 142 -14.04 -4.97 -3.56
C LEU A 142 -13.60 -4.73 -2.12
N THR A 143 -14.47 -4.12 -1.32
CA THR A 143 -14.36 -4.18 0.12
C THR A 143 -14.35 -5.66 0.43
N LEU A 144 -13.32 -6.10 1.14
CA LEU A 144 -13.14 -7.50 1.51
C LEU A 144 -14.50 -8.03 2.02
N PRO A 145 -15.03 -9.14 1.48
CA PRO A 145 -16.41 -9.55 1.75
C PRO A 145 -16.69 -9.86 3.24
N TRP A 146 -15.63 -10.08 4.02
CA TRP A 146 -15.70 -10.28 5.47
C TRP A 146 -15.51 -8.99 6.30
N TRP A 147 -15.22 -7.85 5.67
CA TRP A 147 -14.95 -6.60 6.37
C TRP A 147 -16.24 -5.83 6.61
N THR A 148 -16.60 -5.68 7.89
CA THR A 148 -17.83 -5.02 8.32
C THR A 148 -17.51 -3.70 9.05
N GLY A 149 -18.51 -2.82 9.15
CA GLY A 149 -18.39 -1.59 9.94
C GLY A 149 -18.08 -1.85 11.42
N GLU A 150 -18.55 -2.98 11.97
CA GLU A 150 -18.25 -3.42 13.33
C GLU A 150 -16.76 -3.74 13.52
N LEU A 151 -16.15 -4.46 12.58
CA LEU A 151 -14.71 -4.73 12.60
C LEU A 151 -13.89 -3.45 12.43
N GLU A 152 -14.37 -2.50 11.63
CA GLU A 152 -13.73 -1.20 11.50
C GLU A 152 -13.79 -0.40 12.81
N ALA A 153 -14.93 -0.42 13.51
CA ALA A 153 -15.10 0.22 14.81
C ALA A 153 -14.19 -0.42 15.88
N LEU A 154 -14.12 -1.75 15.92
CA LEU A 154 -13.20 -2.49 16.81
C LEU A 154 -11.74 -2.15 16.52
N LYS A 155 -11.34 -2.12 15.24
CA LYS A 155 -9.99 -1.70 14.84
C LYS A 155 -9.68 -0.28 15.34
N LYS A 156 -10.60 0.68 15.15
CA LYS A 156 -10.44 2.07 15.63
C LYS A 156 -10.32 2.13 17.16
N LYS A 157 -11.11 1.33 17.89
CA LYS A 157 -11.03 1.22 19.36
C LYS A 157 -9.65 0.72 19.80
N VAL A 158 -9.18 -0.39 19.25
CA VAL A 158 -7.85 -0.96 19.57
C VAL A 158 -6.72 -0.01 19.18
N THR A 159 -6.84 0.71 18.07
CA THR A 159 -5.89 1.78 17.67
C THR A 159 -5.77 2.84 18.76
N THR A 160 -6.91 3.32 19.22
CA THR A 160 -7.00 4.39 20.21
C THR A 160 -6.41 3.94 21.54
N MET A 161 -6.69 2.70 21.96
CA MET A 161 -6.14 2.12 23.19
C MET A 161 -4.62 1.93 23.10
N ARG A 162 -4.10 1.44 21.96
CA ARG A 162 -2.65 1.34 21.72
C ARG A 162 -1.96 2.70 21.85
N ARG A 163 -2.56 3.76 21.26
CA ARG A 163 -2.06 5.14 21.39
C ARG A 163 -2.07 5.64 22.84
N ARG A 164 -3.08 5.27 23.65
CA ARG A 164 -3.16 5.63 25.07
C ARG A 164 -2.05 5.00 25.92
N ILE A 165 -1.56 3.80 25.58
CA ILE A 165 -0.42 3.17 26.29
C ILE A 165 0.81 4.08 26.26
N ARG A 166 1.06 4.79 25.15
CA ARG A 166 2.19 5.71 25.02
C ARG A 166 2.11 6.89 25.99
N CYS A 167 0.91 7.39 26.25
CA CYS A 167 0.67 8.55 27.12
C CYS A 167 0.34 8.17 28.58
N ALA A 168 0.25 6.88 28.91
CA ALA A 168 -0.16 6.43 30.23
C ALA A 168 0.95 6.59 31.28
N ALA A 169 0.60 7.15 32.43
CA ALA A 169 1.49 7.23 33.59
C ALA A 169 1.93 5.83 34.07
N PRO A 170 3.16 5.63 34.58
CA PRO A 170 3.69 4.32 34.96
C PRO A 170 2.76 3.52 35.88
N VAL A 171 2.15 4.18 36.87
CA VAL A 171 1.24 3.56 37.86
C VAL A 171 -0.01 2.95 37.20
N ARG A 172 -0.53 3.56 36.12
CA ARG A 172 -1.73 3.09 35.41
C ARG A 172 -1.41 2.26 34.18
N ARG A 173 -0.13 2.15 33.80
CA ARG A 173 0.29 1.52 32.54
C ARG A 173 -0.07 0.04 32.47
N GLY A 174 0.10 -0.71 33.55
CA GLY A 174 -0.27 -2.14 33.61
C GLY A 174 -1.76 -2.36 33.31
N TYR A 175 -2.64 -1.59 33.96
CA TYR A 175 -4.09 -1.66 33.71
C TYR A 175 -4.44 -1.30 32.25
N VAL A 176 -3.89 -0.20 31.72
CA VAL A 176 -4.15 0.23 30.33
C VAL A 176 -3.66 -0.80 29.31
N ILE A 177 -2.52 -1.45 29.58
CA ILE A 177 -2.01 -2.56 28.75
C ILE A 177 -2.94 -3.77 28.82
N ALA A 178 -3.39 -4.17 30.01
CA ALA A 178 -4.29 -5.30 30.17
C ALA A 178 -5.63 -5.09 29.43
N GLU A 179 -6.20 -3.89 29.53
CA GLU A 179 -7.42 -3.52 28.81
C GLU A 179 -7.21 -3.55 27.28
N TYR A 180 -6.08 -3.02 26.81
CA TYR A 180 -5.70 -3.08 25.39
C TYR A 180 -5.55 -4.52 24.89
N LEU A 181 -4.84 -5.39 25.63
CA LEU A 181 -4.61 -6.77 25.23
C LEU A 181 -5.93 -7.55 25.12
N LYS A 182 -6.84 -7.35 26.07
CA LYS A 182 -8.19 -7.94 26.04
C LYS A 182 -8.96 -7.51 24.78
N GLU A 183 -8.96 -6.22 24.47
CA GLU A 183 -9.68 -5.70 23.30
C GLU A 183 -9.00 -6.06 21.97
N LYS A 184 -7.66 -6.14 21.95
CA LYS A 184 -6.89 -6.64 20.81
C LYS A 184 -7.27 -8.09 20.51
N GLN A 185 -7.32 -8.95 21.53
CA GLN A 185 -7.72 -10.34 21.39
C GLN A 185 -9.15 -10.45 20.85
N ASN A 186 -10.11 -9.70 21.40
CA ASN A 186 -11.49 -9.67 20.91
C ASN A 186 -11.56 -9.24 19.43
N TYR A 187 -10.80 -8.20 19.02
CA TYR A 187 -10.73 -7.79 17.62
C TYR A 187 -10.17 -8.90 16.72
N GLU A 188 -9.08 -9.56 17.14
CA GLU A 188 -8.47 -10.65 16.38
C GLU A 188 -9.42 -11.84 16.23
N GLU A 189 -10.10 -12.24 17.30
CA GLU A 189 -11.10 -13.31 17.30
C GLU A 189 -12.26 -13.00 16.34
N GLN A 190 -12.82 -11.78 16.41
CA GLN A 190 -13.89 -11.37 15.51
C GLN A 190 -13.44 -11.28 14.05
N ALA A 191 -12.24 -10.77 13.80
CA ALA A 191 -11.67 -10.72 12.46
C ALA A 191 -11.45 -12.13 11.89
N GLN A 192 -10.98 -13.09 12.70
CA GLN A 192 -10.84 -14.49 12.28
C GLN A 192 -12.20 -15.13 12.03
N LYS A 193 -13.17 -14.93 12.92
CA LYS A 193 -14.54 -15.44 12.74
C LYS A 193 -15.18 -14.91 11.47
N ALA A 194 -15.02 -13.61 11.17
CA ALA A 194 -15.54 -13.01 9.94
C ALA A 194 -14.88 -13.58 8.68
N LYS A 195 -13.54 -13.78 8.70
CA LYS A 195 -12.83 -14.45 7.59
C LYS A 195 -13.34 -15.88 7.38
N ILE A 196 -13.48 -16.66 8.44
CA ILE A 196 -13.96 -18.05 8.38
C ILE A 196 -15.40 -18.09 7.86
N ASN A 197 -16.30 -17.24 8.39
CA ASN A 197 -17.69 -17.20 7.96
C ASN A 197 -17.81 -16.78 6.51
N SER A 198 -17.08 -15.76 6.07
CA SER A 198 -17.06 -15.36 4.66
C SER A 198 -16.53 -16.46 3.75
N TRP A 199 -15.55 -17.25 4.22
CA TRP A 199 -15.08 -18.42 3.49
C TRP A 199 -16.15 -19.53 3.42
N LYS A 200 -16.83 -19.82 4.54
CA LYS A 200 -17.95 -20.77 4.57
C LYS A 200 -19.08 -20.34 3.64
N ASP A 201 -19.46 -19.07 3.66
CA ASP A 201 -20.48 -18.50 2.77
C ASP A 201 -20.05 -18.57 1.31
N PHE A 202 -18.76 -18.30 1.04
CA PHE A 202 -18.21 -18.45 -0.30
C PHE A 202 -18.32 -19.90 -0.80
N CYS A 203 -17.94 -20.87 0.03
CA CYS A 203 -18.07 -22.29 -0.28
C CYS A 203 -19.53 -22.74 -0.42
N GLY A 204 -20.44 -22.23 0.43
CA GLY A 204 -21.86 -22.60 0.41
C GLY A 204 -22.67 -22.01 -0.76
N LYS A 205 -22.18 -20.92 -1.39
CA LYS A 205 -22.82 -20.30 -2.56
C LYS A 205 -22.45 -20.97 -3.89
N GLN A 206 -21.51 -21.91 -3.93
CA GLN A 206 -21.14 -22.60 -5.17
C GLN A 206 -22.06 -23.79 -5.41
N ASP A 207 -22.55 -23.93 -6.64
CA ASP A 207 -23.38 -25.06 -7.07
C ASP A 207 -22.51 -26.30 -7.32
N ARG A 208 -23.12 -27.49 -7.34
CA ARG A 208 -22.39 -28.78 -7.38
C ARG A 208 -21.38 -28.90 -8.54
N GLU A 209 -21.64 -28.22 -9.66
CA GLU A 209 -20.76 -28.16 -10.84
C GLU A 209 -19.69 -27.05 -10.78
N SER A 210 -19.90 -25.96 -10.02
CA SER A 210 -18.97 -24.82 -9.94
C SER A 210 -18.05 -24.82 -8.70
N LEU A 211 -18.31 -25.70 -7.74
CA LEU A 211 -17.52 -25.87 -6.50
C LEU A 211 -16.02 -25.96 -6.77
N TRP A 212 -15.64 -26.73 -7.77
CA TRP A 212 -14.24 -26.96 -8.09
C TRP A 212 -13.61 -25.77 -8.84
N GLU A 213 -14.30 -25.14 -9.79
CA GLU A 213 -13.76 -24.00 -10.54
C GLU A 213 -13.48 -22.78 -9.64
N GLY A 214 -14.40 -22.45 -8.74
CA GLY A 214 -14.25 -21.32 -7.81
C GLY A 214 -13.10 -21.53 -6.84
N ILE A 215 -12.99 -22.73 -6.27
CA ILE A 215 -11.93 -23.12 -5.32
C ILE A 215 -10.58 -23.21 -6.03
N TYR A 216 -10.46 -23.88 -7.18
CA TYR A 216 -9.21 -23.96 -7.93
C TYR A 216 -8.73 -22.59 -8.43
N ARG A 217 -9.63 -21.68 -8.79
CA ARG A 217 -9.27 -20.29 -9.14
C ARG A 217 -8.69 -19.52 -7.96
N VAL A 218 -9.20 -19.74 -6.75
CA VAL A 218 -8.66 -19.12 -5.53
C VAL A 218 -7.32 -19.74 -5.15
N ILE A 219 -7.24 -21.08 -5.14
CA ILE A 219 -6.02 -21.84 -4.82
C ILE A 219 -4.89 -21.51 -5.81
N GLY A 220 -5.19 -21.40 -7.11
CA GLY A 220 -4.22 -21.00 -8.13
C GLY A 220 -3.78 -19.55 -8.06
N ARG A 221 -4.56 -18.67 -7.41
CA ARG A 221 -4.23 -17.24 -7.20
C ARG A 221 -3.56 -16.96 -5.86
N THR A 222 -3.82 -17.77 -4.84
CA THR A 222 -2.96 -17.83 -3.66
C THR A 222 -1.64 -18.41 -4.11
N LYS A 223 -0.70 -17.53 -4.50
CA LYS A 223 0.68 -17.92 -4.77
C LYS A 223 1.10 -18.89 -3.68
N LYS A 224 1.60 -20.08 -4.06
CA LYS A 224 2.46 -20.85 -3.14
C LYS A 224 3.48 -19.82 -2.65
N ARG A 225 3.52 -19.57 -1.33
CA ARG A 225 4.61 -18.77 -0.78
C ARG A 225 5.87 -19.43 -1.33
N PRO A 226 6.73 -18.72 -2.10
CA PRO A 226 8.02 -19.31 -2.41
C PRO A 226 8.59 -19.71 -1.06
N GLU A 227 8.86 -21.01 -0.89
CA GLU A 227 9.55 -21.51 0.29
C GLU A 227 10.78 -20.62 0.47
N ASP A 228 11.04 -20.16 1.70
CA ASP A 228 12.11 -19.22 1.98
C ASP A 228 13.40 -19.74 1.34
N ILE A 229 13.82 -19.07 0.26
CA ILE A 229 14.96 -19.52 -0.54
C ILE A 229 16.18 -19.36 0.37
N PRO A 230 16.92 -20.43 0.70
CA PRO A 230 18.05 -20.32 1.59
C PRO A 230 19.13 -19.40 0.99
N LEU A 231 19.87 -18.71 1.85
CA LEU A 231 20.78 -17.64 1.45
C LEU A 231 21.81 -18.17 0.43
N MET A 232 21.86 -17.55 -0.74
CA MET A 232 22.82 -17.88 -1.80
C MET A 232 24.05 -16.98 -1.68
N VAL A 233 25.21 -17.56 -1.41
CA VAL A 233 26.49 -16.84 -1.36
C VAL A 233 27.43 -17.45 -2.40
N SER A 234 27.89 -16.63 -3.35
CA SER A 234 28.81 -17.05 -4.44
C SER A 234 28.35 -18.29 -5.22
N GLY A 235 27.04 -18.44 -5.43
CA GLY A 235 26.45 -19.57 -6.16
C GLY A 235 26.24 -20.83 -5.33
N ARG A 236 26.58 -20.84 -4.03
CA ARG A 236 26.28 -21.93 -3.09
C ARG A 236 25.11 -21.56 -2.18
N GLN A 237 24.17 -22.48 -2.04
CA GLN A 237 23.07 -22.39 -1.09
C GLN A 237 23.58 -22.74 0.32
N LEU A 238 23.40 -21.83 1.28
CA LEU A 238 23.78 -22.04 2.67
C LEU A 238 22.64 -22.68 3.46
N GLY A 239 22.99 -23.53 4.43
CA GLY A 239 22.02 -24.04 5.41
C GLY A 239 21.48 -22.93 6.31
N PRO A 240 20.41 -23.17 7.10
CA PRO A 240 19.83 -22.16 7.99
C PRO A 240 20.84 -21.59 9.01
N GLU A 241 21.66 -22.45 9.62
CA GLU A 241 22.65 -22.04 10.61
C GLU A 241 23.82 -21.29 9.98
N GLU A 242 24.29 -21.73 8.81
CA GLU A 242 25.34 -21.07 8.04
C GLU A 242 24.87 -19.69 7.55
N SER A 243 23.61 -19.58 7.11
CA SER A 243 22.99 -18.31 6.71
C SER A 243 22.93 -17.33 7.88
N ALA A 244 22.50 -17.79 9.06
CA ALA A 244 22.44 -16.95 10.26
C ALA A 244 23.83 -16.46 10.69
N ARG A 245 24.85 -17.33 10.66
CA ARG A 245 26.24 -16.96 10.95
C ARG A 245 26.79 -15.96 9.94
N TYR A 246 26.59 -16.22 8.64
CA TYR A 246 27.03 -15.33 7.57
C TYR A 246 26.41 -13.93 7.70
N LEU A 247 25.11 -13.84 7.98
CA LEU A 247 24.44 -12.57 8.22
C LEU A 247 24.99 -11.88 9.48
N THR A 248 25.22 -12.63 10.56
CA THR A 248 25.79 -12.09 11.80
C THR A 248 27.18 -11.51 11.56
N ASP A 249 28.06 -12.24 10.88
CA ASP A 249 29.44 -11.80 10.64
C ASP A 249 29.52 -10.65 9.63
N THR A 250 28.62 -10.62 8.63
CA THR A 250 28.58 -9.56 7.61
C THR A 250 28.05 -8.24 8.16
N PHE A 251 26.95 -8.29 8.91
CA PHE A 251 26.25 -7.08 9.38
C PHE A 251 26.67 -6.65 10.79
N TYR A 252 27.23 -7.56 11.59
CA TYR A 252 27.69 -7.30 12.95
C TYR A 252 29.11 -7.84 13.17
N PRO A 253 30.10 -7.37 12.37
CA PRO A 253 31.48 -7.82 12.52
C PRO A 253 31.96 -7.51 13.93
N ARG A 254 32.61 -8.49 14.58
CA ARG A 254 33.18 -8.31 15.91
C ARG A 254 34.17 -7.15 15.86
N THR A 255 33.85 -6.05 16.53
CA THR A 255 34.77 -4.94 16.71
C THR A 255 36.03 -5.47 17.39
N PRO A 256 37.25 -5.19 16.85
CA PRO A 256 38.47 -5.63 17.49
C PRO A 256 38.52 -5.00 18.89
N ARG A 257 38.64 -5.86 19.91
CA ARG A 257 38.78 -5.41 21.30
C ARG A 257 39.91 -4.39 21.36
N ARG A 258 39.59 -3.17 21.76
CA ARG A 258 40.56 -2.11 22.07
C ARG A 258 41.58 -2.73 23.03
N LYS A 259 42.84 -2.85 22.61
CA LYS A 259 43.93 -3.26 23.52
C LYS A 259 43.95 -2.24 24.65
N ILE A 260 43.53 -2.64 25.84
CA ILE A 260 43.74 -1.86 27.06
C ILE A 260 45.25 -1.92 27.28
N LEU A 261 45.94 -0.79 27.06
CA LEU A 261 47.33 -0.66 27.45
C LEU A 261 47.38 -0.68 28.99
N PRO A 262 48.28 -1.46 29.61
CA PRO A 262 48.40 -1.50 31.06
C PRO A 262 48.85 -0.12 31.58
N ASN A 263 48.20 0.31 32.66
CA ASN A 263 48.53 1.54 33.39
C ASN A 263 50.01 1.53 33.79
N THR A 264 50.76 2.53 33.35
CA THR A 264 52.06 2.87 33.94
C THR A 264 51.84 3.33 35.37
N GLU A 265 52.31 2.53 36.33
CA GLU A 265 52.47 2.93 37.73
C GLU A 265 53.41 4.14 37.80
N ILE A 266 52.92 5.22 38.41
CA ILE A 266 53.75 6.35 38.80
C ILE A 266 54.29 5.99 40.18
N SER A 267 55.55 5.53 40.23
CA SER A 267 56.31 5.46 41.47
C SER A 267 56.70 6.88 41.88
N GLY A 268 56.15 7.33 43.01
CA GLY A 268 56.63 8.51 43.71
C GLY A 268 57.94 8.18 44.41
N GLU A 269 58.97 8.98 44.15
CA GLU A 269 60.17 9.09 44.97
C GLU A 269 60.31 10.55 45.40
N GLY A 270 60.58 10.74 46.69
CA GLY A 270 61.35 11.87 47.25
C GLY A 270 60.65 13.20 47.40
#